data_AF-A0A7C4WAR4-F1
#
_entry.id   AF-A0A7C4WAR4-F1
#
_cell.length_a   1.000
_cell.length_b   1.000
_cell.length_c   1.000
_cell.angle_alpha   90.00
_cell.angle_beta   90.00
_cell.angle_gamma   90.00
#
_symmetry.space_group_name_H-M   'P 1'
#
loop_
_entity.id
_entity.type
_entity.pdbx_description
1 polymer ?
#
loop_
_entity_poly.entity_id
_entity_poly.type
_entity_poly.pdbx_seq_one_letter_code
_entity_poly.pdbx_strand_id
1 'polypeptide(L)' 'MIHVGCCGFPVKRETYYRAFSVVEVQQTFYQLPEVSTAGKWRKEAPSGFEFTMKAWQLITHEPSSPTYRRLKE' A
#
# COMPACT_ATOMS: atom_id res chain seq x y z
N MET A 1 2.69 5.79 20.69
CA MET A 1 3.16 4.46 20.25
C MET A 1 3.97 4.66 18.97
N ILE A 2 5.04 3.90 18.75
CA ILE A 2 5.88 4.01 17.55
C ILE A 2 5.69 2.75 16.72
N HIS A 3 5.37 2.90 15.44
CA HIS A 3 5.28 1.79 14.49
C HIS A 3 6.46 1.87 13.50
N VAL A 4 7.07 0.72 13.23
CA VAL A 4 8.14 0.58 12.24
C VAL A 4 7.69 -0.44 11.21
N GLY A 5 7.93 -0.13 9.93
CA GLY A 5 7.56 -0.98 8.81
C GLY A 5 8.26 -0.53 7.52
N CYS A 6 7.88 -1.15 6.42
CA CYS A 6 8.43 -0.92 5.08
C CYS A 6 7.42 -0.24 4.17
N CYS A 7 7.97 0.37 3.12
CA CYS A 7 7.23 0.79 1.93
C CYS A 7 7.00 -0.43 1.04
N GLY A 8 5.79 -0.99 1.09
CA GLY A 8 5.43 -2.24 0.45
C GLY A 8 5.93 -3.49 1.17
N PHE A 9 5.67 -4.64 0.56
CA PHE A 9 6.05 -5.96 1.08
C PHE A 9 7.30 -6.47 0.37
N PRO A 10 8.51 -6.40 0.99
CA PRO A 10 9.74 -6.92 0.39
C PRO A 10 9.83 -8.46 0.41
N VAL A 11 8.93 -9.10 1.15
CA VAL A 11 8.81 -10.55 1.29
C VAL A 11 7.33 -10.95 1.18
N LYS A 12 7.03 -12.25 1.24
CA LYS A 12 5.64 -12.73 1.28
C LYS A 12 4.87 -12.07 2.43
N ARG A 13 3.61 -11.65 2.17
CA ARG A 13 2.77 -10.94 3.15
C ARG A 13 2.64 -11.67 4.48
N GLU A 14 2.46 -12.99 4.43
CA GLU A 14 2.38 -13.84 5.62
C GLU A 14 3.63 -13.75 6.52
N THR A 15 4.83 -13.73 5.92
CA THR A 15 6.09 -13.53 6.64
C THR A 15 6.19 -12.12 7.17
N TYR A 16 5.78 -11.13 6.38
CA TYR A 16 5.83 -9.72 6.77
C TYR A 16 4.94 -9.41 7.98
N TYR A 17 3.70 -9.91 7.98
CA TYR A 17 2.73 -9.72 9.07
C TYR A 17 3.19 -10.29 10.41
N ARG A 18 4.13 -11.25 10.40
CA ARG A 18 4.75 -11.78 11.63
C ARG A 18 5.88 -10.91 12.17
N ALA A 19 6.49 -10.07 11.32
CA ALA A 19 7.66 -9.27 11.68
C ALA A 19 7.32 -7.81 12.01
N PHE A 20 6.30 -7.24 11.36
CA PHE A 20 5.91 -5.84 11.51
C PHE A 20 4.42 -5.71 11.80
N SER A 21 4.03 -4.61 12.42
CA SER A 21 2.63 -4.26 12.72
C SER A 21 2.02 -3.25 11.75
N VAL A 22 2.83 -2.70 10.83
CA VAL A 22 2.39 -1.71 9.84
C VAL A 22 3.07 -1.91 8.49
N VAL A 23 2.40 -1.52 7.42
CA VAL A 23 2.97 -1.39 6.06
C VAL A 23 2.43 -0.15 5.37
N GLU A 24 3.27 0.48 4.55
CA GLU A 24 2.81 1.50 3.61
C GLU A 24 2.51 0.88 2.25
N VAL A 25 1.28 1.00 1.79
CA VAL A 25 0.86 0.56 0.46
C VAL A 25 1.31 1.61 -0.56
N GLN A 26 2.40 1.30 -1.26
CA GLN A 26 2.95 2.13 -2.33
C GLN A 26 2.10 2.07 -3.61
N GLN A 27 1.44 0.95 -3.89
CA GLN A 27 0.79 0.72 -5.19
C GLN A 27 -0.30 1.76 -5.49
N THR A 28 -0.99 2.22 -4.44
CA THR A 28 -2.10 3.19 -4.51
C THR A 28 -1.67 4.53 -5.05
N PHE A 29 -0.38 4.86 -4.95
CA PHE A 29 0.20 6.03 -5.60
C PHE A 29 0.02 5.97 -7.12
N TYR A 30 0.22 4.80 -7.73
CA TYR A 30 0.12 4.63 -9.17
C TYR A 30 -1.30 4.25 -9.59
N GLN A 31 -1.88 3.24 -8.97
CA GLN A 31 -3.19 2.68 -9.30
C GLN A 31 -3.92 2.25 -8.03
N LEU A 32 -5.19 2.62 -7.92
CA LEU A 32 -6.03 2.13 -6.83
C LEU A 32 -6.27 0.62 -6.98
N PRO A 33 -6.13 -0.18 -5.90
CA PRO A 33 -6.55 -1.58 -5.93
C PRO A 33 -8.06 -1.67 -6.13
N GLU A 34 -8.53 -2.79 -6.66
CA GLU A 34 -9.92 -3.16 -6.46
C GLU A 34 -10.24 -3.27 -4.97
N VAL A 35 -11.48 -2.93 -4.60
CA VAL A 35 -11.98 -3.11 -3.23
C VAL A 35 -11.83 -4.56 -2.75
N SER A 36 -12.03 -5.52 -3.66
CA SER A 36 -11.83 -6.96 -3.42
C SER A 36 -10.40 -7.28 -2.96
N THR A 37 -9.40 -6.62 -3.55
CA THR A 37 -7.99 -6.80 -3.28
C THR A 37 -7.61 -6.20 -1.94
N ALA A 38 -8.06 -4.97 -1.65
CA ALA A 38 -7.88 -4.35 -0.34
C ALA A 38 -8.55 -5.19 0.77
N GLY A 39 -9.75 -5.72 0.50
CA GLY A 39 -10.46 -6.63 1.41
C GLY A 39 -9.68 -7.92 1.69
N LYS A 40 -9.02 -8.51 0.68
CA LYS A 40 -8.13 -9.66 0.87
C LYS A 40 -6.95 -9.33 1.78
N TRP A 41 -6.25 -8.21 1.54
CA TRP A 41 -5.14 -7.81 2.42
C TRP A 41 -5.59 -7.64 3.87
N ARG A 42 -6.75 -7.02 4.09
CA ARG A 42 -7.30 -6.86 5.44
C ARG A 42 -7.66 -8.19 6.09
N LYS A 43 -8.19 -9.15 5.34
CA LYS A 43 -8.51 -10.50 5.84
C LYS A 43 -7.26 -11.33 6.16
N GLU A 44 -6.18 -11.15 5.39
CA GLU A 44 -4.91 -11.85 5.59
C GLU A 44 -4.12 -11.29 6.79
N ALA A 45 -4.26 -10.00 7.09
CA ALA A 45 -3.50 -9.34 8.15
C ALA A 45 -4.05 -9.65 9.56
N PRO A 46 -3.18 -9.76 10.58
CA PRO A 46 -3.58 -9.94 11.96
C PRO A 46 -4.46 -8.79 12.48
N SER A 47 -5.24 -9.06 13.53
CA SER A 47 -5.96 -8.01 14.24
C SER A 47 -4.99 -6.94 14.76
N GLY A 48 -5.38 -5.66 14.62
CA GLY A 48 -4.54 -4.52 14.98
C GLY A 48 -3.42 -4.18 14.01
N PHE A 49 -3.21 -4.95 12.93
CA PHE A 49 -2.26 -4.57 11.88
C PHE A 49 -2.75 -3.33 11.14
N GLU A 50 -1.84 -2.37 10.93
CA GLU A 50 -2.14 -1.08 10.31
C GLU A 50 -1.65 -1.02 8.86
N PHE A 51 -2.45 -0.36 8.03
CA PHE A 51 -2.08 -0.06 6.65
C PHE A 51 -2.07 1.46 6.50
N THR A 52 -0.93 2.00 6.10
CA THR A 52 -0.88 3.35 5.54
C THR A 52 -0.94 3.24 4.02
N MET A 53 -1.38 4.29 3.35
CA MET A 53 -1.51 4.30 1.89
C MET A 53 -0.87 5.57 1.36
N LYS A 54 -0.07 5.45 0.30
CA LYS A 54 0.27 6.64 -0.47
C LYS A 54 -0.97 7.14 -1.18
N ALA A 55 -1.25 8.43 -1.02
CA ALA A 55 -2.32 9.09 -1.75
C ALA A 55 -2.11 8.91 -3.26
N TRP A 56 -3.22 8.76 -3.99
CA TRP A 56 -3.17 8.57 -5.44
C TRP A 56 -2.49 9.76 -6.11
N GLN A 57 -1.62 9.51 -7.08
CA GLN A 57 -0.84 10.56 -7.72
C GLN A 57 -1.72 11.65 -8.34
N LEU A 58 -2.93 11.31 -8.82
CA LEU A 58 -3.89 12.28 -9.36
C LEU A 58 -4.35 13.34 -8.36
N ILE A 59 -4.21 13.06 -7.06
CA ILE A 59 -4.55 14.01 -5.98
C ILE A 59 -3.34 14.88 -5.62
N THR A 60 -2.12 14.37 -5.84
CA THR A 60 -0.90 14.94 -5.22
C THR A 60 0.12 15.48 -6.21
N HIS A 61 0.01 15.15 -7.50
CA HIS A 61 0.98 15.50 -8.53
C HIS A 61 0.28 16.09 -9.75
N GLU A 62 0.99 16.98 -10.45
CA GLU A 62 0.55 17.54 -11.72
C GLU A 62 0.58 16.48 -12.84
N PRO A 63 -0.30 16.59 -13.86
CA PRO A 63 -0.33 15.67 -15.01
C PRO A 63 0.99 15.58 -15.80
N SER A 64 1.87 16.56 -15.66
CA SER A 64 3.21 16.57 -16.28
C SER A 64 4.22 15.66 -15.59
N SER A 65 3.91 15.11 -14.41
CA SER A 65 4.82 14.24 -13.67
C SER A 65 5.15 12.96 -14.46
N PRO A 66 6.43 12.55 -14.54
CA PRO A 66 6.83 11.35 -15.28
C PRO A 66 6.21 10.06 -14.71
N THR A 67 5.69 10.08 -13.49
CA THR A 67 5.04 8.95 -12.84
C THR A 67 3.71 8.56 -13.49
N TYR A 68 3.07 9.47 -14.24
CA TYR A 68 1.83 9.20 -14.96
C TYR A 68 1.98 8.12 -16.04
N ARG A 69 3.21 7.87 -16.53
CA ARG A 69 3.50 6.74 -17.45
C ARG A 69 3.21 5.36 -16.85
N ARG A 70 3.06 5.28 -15.52
CA ARG A 70 2.73 4.04 -14.79
C ARG A 70 1.25 3.92 -14.41
N LEU A 71 0.46 4.97 -14.62
CA LEU A 71 -0.99 4.92 -14.46
C LEU A 71 -1.56 4.02 -15.56
N LYS A 72 -2.50 3.13 -15.20
CA LYS A 72 -3.18 2.29 -16.17
C LYS A 72 -4.57 2.86 -16.43
N GLU A 73 -4.99 2.83 -17.69
CA GLU A 73 -6.37 3.13 -18.10
C GLU A 73 -7.36 2.09 -17.57
#